data_AF-A0A5C7GXA7-F1
#
_entry.id   AF-A0A5C7GXA7-F1
#
_cell.length_a   1.000
_cell.length_b   1.000
_cell.length_c   1.000
_cell.angle_alpha   90.00
_cell.angle_beta   90.00
_cell.angle_gamma   90.00
#
_symmetry.space_group_name_H-M   'P 1'
#
loop_
_entity.id
_entity.type
_entity.pdbx_description
1 polymer ?
#
loop_
_entity_poly.entity_id
_entity_poly.type
_entity_poly.pdbx_seq_one_letter_code
_entity_poly.pdbx_strand_id
1 'polypeptide(L)'
;MVSKTCLLFALCFLFSAIFLPTIQSKNNNPFQFLQSLENVQKIDHNYTGIKDLKKYLKRFGYLKNYDDNVPAGLEDAHDNDLLAAIKLYQRSFRLNVTGILDSDTVTQMMKPRCGVPDHVMIKPKNHGHHDDKGKSFHTVAHYQFIPGNPRWSNKQLTYTFSSTAQVPDDLNVRSAFKSAFQSWAQVTDFSFEEVAAGGSDDADIVIGFHRGAHGDRNPFDGFQGVLAHSFPPTAGTSHYDADEKWSSNSNPGPDELDLESVALHEIGHVLGLGHETGLREAVMYPTINYGQTKRDLNDDDIQGLEDAHDNDLLAAIKLYQRSFRLNVTGILDSDTVTQMMKPRCGVPDHVMIKPKNHGHQDDKGKSFHTVAHYQFIPGNPRWSNKQLTYTFSSTAQVPDDLNVRSAFKSAFQSWAQVTDFSFEEVAAGGSDDADIVIGFHRGAHGDRNPFDGFQGVLAHSFPPTAGTSHYDADEKWSSNSNPGLDELDLESVALHEIGHVLGLGHETGLREAVMYPTISYGQTKRDLNDDDIQGIRSLYNLS
;
A
#
# COMPACT_ATOMS: atom_id res chain seq x y z
N MET A 1 18.65 0.98 -100.72
CA MET A 1 18.67 2.31 -100.08
C MET A 1 18.28 2.09 -98.61
N VAL A 2 19.28 2.08 -97.72
CA VAL A 2 19.52 3.09 -96.64
C VAL A 2 18.46 2.99 -95.53
N SER A 3 18.74 2.82 -94.23
CA SER A 3 19.98 2.58 -93.48
C SER A 3 19.62 2.30 -92.01
N LYS A 4 20.30 1.30 -91.43
CA LYS A 4 20.88 1.17 -90.08
C LYS A 4 20.24 1.91 -88.89
N THR A 5 19.92 1.16 -87.82
CA THR A 5 20.66 1.07 -86.53
C THR A 5 19.91 0.07 -85.62
N CYS A 6 20.43 -1.12 -85.33
CA CYS A 6 21.43 -1.47 -84.30
C CYS A 6 20.90 -1.27 -82.87
N LEU A 7 20.54 -2.36 -82.16
CA LEU A 7 21.19 -2.79 -80.91
C LEU A 7 20.58 -4.11 -80.42
N LEU A 8 21.45 -5.11 -80.20
CA LEU A 8 21.18 -6.27 -79.34
C LEU A 8 21.05 -5.78 -77.89
N PHE A 9 20.07 -6.30 -77.14
CA PHE A 9 20.23 -6.48 -75.70
C PHE A 9 19.52 -7.76 -75.25
N ALA A 10 20.33 -8.71 -74.80
CA ALA A 10 19.88 -9.85 -74.01
C ALA A 10 19.35 -9.32 -72.67
N LEU A 11 18.08 -9.55 -72.37
CA LEU A 11 17.54 -9.35 -71.03
C LEU A 11 17.79 -10.62 -70.21
N CYS A 12 18.85 -10.60 -69.41
CA CYS A 12 18.94 -11.40 -68.20
C CYS A 12 17.79 -10.98 -67.27
N PHE A 13 16.85 -11.90 -67.00
CA PHE A 13 15.97 -11.76 -65.85
C PHE A 13 16.81 -11.96 -64.58
N LEU A 14 17.34 -10.86 -64.05
CA LEU A 14 17.82 -10.79 -62.67
C LEU A 14 16.59 -10.87 -61.75
N PHE A 15 16.48 -11.98 -61.03
CA PHE A 15 15.66 -12.08 -59.82
C PHE A 15 16.19 -11.04 -58.82
N SER A 16 15.64 -9.83 -58.82
CA SER A 16 15.72 -8.96 -57.66
C SER A 16 14.72 -9.49 -56.64
N ALA A 17 15.15 -10.44 -55.83
CA ALA A 17 14.53 -10.70 -54.54
C ALA A 17 14.61 -9.40 -53.76
N ILE A 18 13.49 -8.67 -53.70
CA ILE A 18 13.32 -7.59 -52.74
C ILE A 18 13.30 -8.30 -51.38
N PHE A 19 14.47 -8.40 -50.76
CA PHE A 19 14.57 -8.60 -49.32
C PHE A 19 13.92 -7.39 -48.68
N LEU A 20 12.61 -7.48 -48.44
CA LEU A 20 12.02 -6.79 -47.30
C LEU A 20 12.82 -7.29 -46.10
N PRO A 21 13.50 -6.42 -45.33
CA PRO A 21 14.05 -6.85 -44.07
C PRO A 21 12.85 -7.29 -43.26
N THR A 22 12.67 -8.59 -43.10
CA THR A 22 11.93 -9.12 -41.97
C THR A 22 12.61 -8.47 -40.78
N ILE A 23 11.95 -7.50 -40.16
CA ILE A 23 12.35 -7.04 -38.84
C ILE A 23 12.09 -8.25 -37.97
N GLN A 24 13.10 -9.10 -37.89
CA GLN A 24 13.23 -10.10 -36.86
C GLN A 24 13.24 -9.27 -35.59
N SER A 25 12.09 -9.23 -34.91
CA SER A 25 11.98 -8.69 -33.56
C SER A 25 13.16 -9.28 -32.80
N LYS A 26 14.13 -8.43 -32.42
CA LYS A 26 15.19 -8.89 -31.54
C LYS A 26 14.45 -9.42 -30.32
N ASN A 27 14.64 -10.70 -29.99
CA ASN A 27 14.27 -11.29 -28.71
C ASN A 27 15.04 -10.54 -27.60
N ASN A 28 14.62 -9.33 -27.32
CA ASN A 28 15.10 -8.53 -26.23
C ASN A 28 14.19 -8.89 -25.07
N ASN A 29 14.67 -9.75 -24.18
CA ASN A 29 14.04 -9.97 -22.89
C ASN A 29 13.78 -8.58 -22.24
N PRO A 30 12.52 -8.21 -21.94
CA PRO A 30 12.20 -6.87 -21.42
C PRO A 30 12.93 -6.56 -20.10
N PHE A 31 13.42 -7.60 -19.42
CA PHE A 31 14.11 -7.52 -18.14
C PHE A 31 15.63 -7.70 -18.22
N GLN A 32 16.24 -7.71 -19.41
CA GLN A 32 17.70 -7.89 -19.54
C GLN A 32 18.49 -6.88 -18.70
N PHE A 33 17.97 -5.66 -18.52
CA PHE A 33 18.59 -4.62 -17.71
C PHE A 33 18.63 -4.94 -16.20
N LEU A 34 17.69 -5.76 -15.69
CA LEU A 34 17.68 -6.14 -14.27
C LEU A 34 18.78 -7.16 -13.96
N GLN A 35 19.04 -8.09 -14.88
CA GLN A 35 20.10 -9.09 -14.73
C GLN A 35 21.49 -8.42 -14.61
N SER A 36 21.72 -7.32 -15.33
CA SER A 36 22.98 -6.56 -15.23
C SER A 36 23.11 -5.72 -13.96
N LEU A 37 22.05 -5.58 -13.17
CA LEU A 37 22.02 -4.75 -11.96
C LEU A 37 21.84 -5.56 -10.66
N GLU A 38 21.66 -6.87 -10.76
CA GLU A 38 21.42 -7.74 -9.61
C GLU A 38 22.61 -7.73 -8.64
N ASN A 39 22.32 -7.56 -7.34
CA ASN A 39 23.28 -7.54 -6.23
C ASN A 39 24.36 -6.45 -6.32
N VAL A 40 24.17 -5.43 -7.16
CA VAL A 40 25.07 -4.27 -7.22
C VAL A 40 24.89 -3.42 -5.95
N GLN A 41 25.90 -3.43 -5.08
CA GLN A 41 25.86 -2.77 -3.75
C GLN A 41 25.77 -1.24 -3.83
N LYS A 42 26.30 -0.66 -4.90
CA LYS A 42 26.23 0.77 -5.18
C LYS A 42 25.89 0.95 -6.64
N ILE A 43 24.62 1.26 -6.90
CA ILE A 43 24.15 1.60 -8.23
C ILE A 43 24.71 2.99 -8.54
N ASP A 44 25.90 3.05 -9.15
CA ASP A 44 26.49 4.29 -9.67
C ASP A 44 26.24 4.43 -11.18
N HIS A 45 26.43 5.62 -11.72
CA HIS A 45 26.15 5.97 -13.10
C HIS A 45 26.91 5.16 -14.17
N ASN A 46 27.86 4.29 -13.81
CA ASN A 46 28.65 3.52 -14.78
C ASN A 46 28.04 2.17 -15.17
N TYR A 47 26.94 1.73 -14.55
CA TYR A 47 26.32 0.44 -14.87
C TYR A 47 25.29 0.55 -16.01
N THR A 48 25.41 -0.35 -16.99
CA THR A 48 24.41 -0.53 -18.05
C THR A 48 23.07 -0.97 -17.44
N GLY A 49 21.96 -0.35 -17.86
CA GLY A 49 20.60 -0.73 -17.44
C GLY A 49 19.91 0.21 -16.43
N ILE A 50 20.64 1.15 -15.80
CA ILE A 50 20.06 2.09 -14.83
C ILE A 50 18.96 2.96 -15.46
N LYS A 51 19.16 3.38 -16.71
CA LYS A 51 18.18 4.15 -17.47
C LYS A 51 16.84 3.43 -17.57
N ASP A 52 16.88 2.13 -17.82
CA ASP A 52 15.67 1.31 -17.98
C ASP A 52 15.05 0.97 -16.63
N LEU A 53 15.86 0.82 -15.57
CA LEU A 53 15.38 0.75 -14.18
C LEU A 53 14.62 2.02 -13.76
N LYS A 54 15.17 3.21 -14.03
CA LYS A 54 14.51 4.49 -13.73
C LYS A 54 13.19 4.61 -14.48
N LYS A 55 13.13 4.20 -15.75
CA LYS A 55 11.88 4.15 -16.53
C LYS A 55 10.86 3.17 -15.94
N TYR A 56 11.29 1.97 -15.53
CA TYR A 56 10.42 0.97 -14.89
C TYR A 56 9.82 1.55 -13.60
N LEU A 57 10.66 2.05 -12.69
CA LEU A 57 10.21 2.63 -11.42
C LEU A 57 9.32 3.86 -11.63
N LYS A 58 9.57 4.67 -12.67
CA LYS A 58 8.68 5.78 -13.04
C LYS A 58 7.33 5.28 -13.55
N ARG A 59 7.32 4.28 -14.45
CA ARG A 59 6.10 3.69 -15.04
C ARG A 59 5.13 3.23 -13.96
N PHE A 60 5.65 2.55 -12.93
CA PHE A 60 4.83 2.00 -11.85
C PHE A 60 4.66 2.91 -10.63
N GLY A 61 5.14 4.17 -10.70
CA GLY A 61 4.82 5.16 -9.66
C GLY A 61 5.78 5.23 -8.47
N TYR A 62 6.98 4.67 -8.59
CA TYR A 62 7.99 4.71 -7.53
C TYR A 62 8.98 5.88 -7.66
N LEU A 63 9.23 6.40 -8.86
CA LEU A 63 10.21 7.48 -9.14
C LEU A 63 9.59 8.76 -9.75
N LYS A 64 9.64 9.89 -9.03
CA LYS A 64 8.89 11.14 -9.35
C LYS A 64 9.57 12.05 -10.39
N ASN A 65 10.88 12.26 -10.28
CA ASN A 65 11.61 13.32 -10.96
C ASN A 65 12.55 12.78 -12.05
N TYR A 66 12.02 12.01 -13.00
CA TYR A 66 12.80 11.56 -14.14
C TYR A 66 12.27 12.21 -15.43
N ASP A 67 13.00 13.19 -15.95
CA ASP A 67 12.73 13.82 -17.24
C ASP A 67 13.35 12.95 -18.36
N ASP A 68 12.56 12.67 -19.39
CA ASP A 68 12.99 11.83 -20.51
C ASP A 68 13.89 12.61 -21.50
N ASN A 69 14.05 13.94 -21.31
CA ASN A 69 14.83 14.84 -22.18
C ASN A 69 16.12 15.38 -21.57
N VAL A 70 16.66 14.76 -20.52
CA VAL A 70 17.92 15.23 -19.92
C VAL A 70 19.09 15.05 -20.93
N PRO A 71 19.97 16.05 -21.13
CA PRO A 71 21.13 15.92 -22.01
C PRO A 71 22.05 14.77 -21.59
N ALA A 72 22.60 14.05 -22.57
CA ALA A 72 23.58 12.98 -22.36
C ALA A 72 24.73 13.47 -21.45
N GLY A 73 24.86 12.84 -20.28
CA GLY A 73 25.87 13.16 -19.26
C GLY A 73 25.37 13.92 -18.01
N LEU A 74 24.08 14.31 -17.95
CA LEU A 74 23.45 14.92 -16.76
C LEU A 74 22.21 14.14 -16.27
N GLU A 75 21.89 13.00 -16.89
CA GLU A 75 20.75 12.09 -16.61
C GLU A 75 20.80 11.44 -15.20
N ASP A 76 21.91 11.60 -14.48
CA ASP A 76 22.31 10.75 -13.35
C ASP A 76 22.52 11.46 -12.01
N ALA A 77 22.08 12.71 -11.87
CA ALA A 77 22.15 13.41 -10.59
C ALA A 77 20.86 13.20 -9.75
N HIS A 78 20.79 12.08 -9.00
CA HIS A 78 20.25 11.98 -7.63
C HIS A 78 20.14 10.50 -7.17
N ASP A 79 21.22 9.96 -6.58
CA ASP A 79 21.27 8.58 -6.04
C ASP A 79 20.25 8.33 -4.90
N ASN A 80 19.86 9.39 -4.17
CA ASN A 80 18.89 9.29 -3.07
C ASN A 80 17.47 9.00 -3.54
N ASP A 81 17.06 9.53 -4.70
CA ASP A 81 15.69 9.35 -5.22
C ASP A 81 15.49 7.95 -5.80
N LEU A 82 16.51 7.42 -6.49
CA LEU A 82 16.49 6.04 -6.99
C LEU A 82 16.53 5.04 -5.83
N LEU A 83 17.38 5.27 -4.82
CA LEU A 83 17.41 4.46 -3.60
C LEU A 83 16.06 4.48 -2.88
N ALA A 84 15.44 5.65 -2.72
CA ALA A 84 14.12 5.78 -2.13
C ALA A 84 13.05 5.05 -2.94
N ALA A 85 13.11 5.11 -4.27
CA ALA A 85 12.19 4.39 -5.16
C ALA A 85 12.33 2.87 -5.03
N ILE A 86 13.56 2.34 -4.98
CA ILE A 86 13.82 0.90 -4.78
C ILE A 86 13.30 0.46 -3.40
N LYS A 87 13.58 1.23 -2.34
CA LYS A 87 13.07 0.92 -1.00
C LYS A 87 11.55 0.98 -0.94
N LEU A 88 10.91 1.92 -1.64
CA LEU A 88 9.46 2.00 -1.73
C LEU A 88 8.88 0.78 -2.45
N TYR A 89 9.48 0.36 -3.57
CA TYR A 89 9.09 -0.86 -4.29
C TYR A 89 9.16 -2.09 -3.38
N GLN A 90 10.30 -2.29 -2.70
CA GLN A 90 10.48 -3.42 -1.78
C GLN A 90 9.42 -3.43 -0.67
N ARG A 91 9.12 -2.27 -0.07
CA ARG A 91 8.07 -2.15 0.96
C ARG A 91 6.68 -2.48 0.44
N SER A 92 6.34 -2.01 -0.76
CA SER A 92 5.05 -2.29 -1.40
C SER A 92 4.85 -3.80 -1.56
N PHE A 93 5.85 -4.49 -2.09
CA PHE A 93 5.80 -5.94 -2.34
C PHE A 93 6.17 -6.81 -1.13
N ARG A 94 6.28 -6.24 0.08
CA ARG A 94 6.65 -6.94 1.32
C ARG A 94 7.98 -7.70 1.22
N LEU A 95 8.92 -7.17 0.44
CA LEU A 95 10.28 -7.67 0.32
C LEU A 95 11.18 -7.08 1.41
N ASN A 96 12.37 -7.66 1.57
CA ASN A 96 13.40 -7.10 2.43
C ASN A 96 13.83 -5.72 1.88
N VAL A 97 13.75 -4.69 2.73
CA VAL A 97 14.03 -3.30 2.33
C VAL A 97 15.54 -3.06 2.34
N THR A 98 16.24 -3.64 1.38
CA THR A 98 17.70 -3.56 1.27
C THR A 98 18.17 -2.27 0.59
N GLY A 99 17.31 -1.64 -0.22
CA GLY A 99 17.66 -0.49 -1.04
C GLY A 99 18.58 -0.81 -2.23
N ILE A 100 18.82 -2.09 -2.51
CA ILE A 100 19.53 -2.58 -3.70
C ILE A 100 18.62 -3.54 -4.48
N LEU A 101 18.95 -3.81 -5.74
CA LEU A 101 18.28 -4.85 -6.52
C LEU A 101 18.82 -6.25 -6.15
N ASP A 102 18.46 -6.74 -4.97
CA ASP A 102 18.76 -8.12 -4.56
C ASP A 102 17.96 -9.14 -5.39
N SER A 103 18.34 -10.42 -5.27
CA SER A 103 17.72 -11.54 -6.01
C SER A 103 16.20 -11.58 -5.85
N ASP A 104 15.66 -11.32 -4.66
CA ASP A 104 14.21 -11.34 -4.41
C ASP A 104 13.52 -10.17 -5.12
N THR A 105 14.13 -8.99 -5.08
CA THR A 105 13.65 -7.79 -5.77
C THR A 105 13.67 -7.98 -7.29
N VAL A 106 14.77 -8.47 -7.85
CA VAL A 106 14.87 -8.75 -9.29
C VAL A 106 13.87 -9.81 -9.71
N THR A 107 13.77 -10.92 -8.96
CA THR A 107 12.79 -11.98 -9.23
C THR A 107 11.36 -11.43 -9.24
N GLN A 108 11.02 -10.55 -8.30
CA GLN A 108 9.69 -9.93 -8.25
C GLN A 108 9.47 -8.95 -9.42
N MET A 109 10.46 -8.13 -9.78
CA MET A 109 10.36 -7.17 -10.89
C MET A 109 10.28 -7.84 -12.27
N MET A 110 10.85 -9.04 -12.39
CA MET A 110 10.82 -9.86 -13.60
C MET A 110 9.51 -10.65 -13.78
N LYS A 111 8.61 -10.65 -12.80
CA LYS A 111 7.32 -11.30 -12.96
C LYS A 111 6.45 -10.53 -13.95
N PRO A 112 5.70 -11.25 -14.81
CA PRO A 112 4.71 -10.60 -15.65
C PRO A 112 3.63 -9.94 -14.76
N ARG A 113 3.19 -8.76 -15.19
CA ARG A 113 2.37 -7.89 -14.33
C ARG A 113 1.40 -7.00 -15.09
N CYS A 114 0.42 -6.47 -14.36
CA CYS A 114 -0.41 -5.37 -14.80
C CYS A 114 0.44 -4.10 -15.05
N GLY A 115 0.07 -3.35 -16.08
CA GLY A 115 0.68 -2.10 -16.53
C GLY A 115 0.18 -0.85 -15.81
N VAL A 116 -0.86 -0.96 -14.98
CA VAL A 116 -1.38 0.14 -14.16
C VAL A 116 -0.34 0.53 -13.08
N PRO A 117 -0.13 1.82 -12.77
CA PRO A 117 0.82 2.21 -11.73
C PRO A 117 0.39 1.73 -10.33
N ASP A 118 1.34 1.25 -9.53
CA ASP A 118 1.10 0.85 -8.13
C ASP A 118 0.87 2.06 -7.23
N HIS A 119 1.46 3.21 -7.57
CA HIS A 119 1.32 4.46 -6.83
C HIS A 119 1.05 5.59 -7.80
N VAL A 120 -0.05 6.30 -7.66
CA VAL A 120 -0.32 7.41 -8.57
C VAL A 120 0.38 8.68 -8.12
N MET A 121 1.26 9.19 -8.97
CA MET A 121 1.97 10.45 -8.75
C MET A 121 1.08 11.65 -9.06
N ILE A 122 0.43 12.22 -8.04
CA ILE A 122 -0.24 13.51 -8.18
C ILE A 122 0.83 14.59 -8.35
N LYS A 123 0.98 15.14 -9.57
CA LYS A 123 1.70 16.40 -9.76
C LYS A 123 0.93 17.49 -9.02
N PRO A 124 1.52 18.24 -8.06
CA PRO A 124 0.85 19.41 -7.52
C PRO A 124 0.65 20.39 -8.67
N LYS A 125 -0.61 20.59 -9.07
CA LYS A 125 -0.93 21.72 -9.94
C LYS A 125 -0.66 22.97 -9.13
N ASN A 126 0.22 23.84 -9.63
CA ASN A 126 0.33 25.22 -9.17
C ASN A 126 -0.97 25.95 -9.48
N HIS A 127 -1.97 25.83 -8.60
CA HIS A 127 -3.09 26.73 -8.52
C HIS A 127 -3.12 27.31 -7.10
N GLY A 128 -3.18 28.63 -7.04
CA GLY A 128 -3.11 29.39 -5.80
C GLY A 128 -4.18 28.98 -4.80
N HIS A 129 -3.89 29.29 -3.54
CA HIS A 129 -4.75 29.15 -2.36
C HIS A 129 -6.25 29.13 -2.66
N HIS A 130 -6.77 27.92 -2.85
CA HIS A 130 -8.14 27.57 -2.48
C HIS A 130 -8.10 26.17 -1.91
N ASP A 131 -8.45 26.09 -0.62
CA ASP A 131 -8.62 24.85 0.13
C ASP A 131 -9.75 24.02 -0.51
N ASP A 132 -9.44 23.18 -1.49
CA ASP A 132 -10.37 22.17 -1.96
C ASP A 132 -10.07 20.82 -1.31
N LYS A 133 -11.06 20.35 -0.56
CA LYS A 133 -11.01 19.24 0.39
C LYS A 133 -11.26 17.93 -0.36
N GLY A 134 -10.25 17.39 -1.03
CA GLY A 134 -10.22 15.98 -1.44
C GLY A 134 -9.44 15.16 -0.43
N LYS A 135 -10.01 14.86 0.75
CA LYS A 135 -9.38 13.96 1.72
C LYS A 135 -9.60 12.51 1.24
N SER A 136 -8.70 11.98 0.43
CA SER A 136 -8.60 10.54 0.24
C SER A 136 -8.25 9.92 1.60
N PHE A 137 -9.23 9.24 2.21
CA PHE A 137 -8.99 8.42 3.37
C PHE A 137 -8.25 7.17 2.90
N HIS A 138 -6.96 7.06 3.22
CA HIS A 138 -6.22 5.83 3.03
C HIS A 138 -6.57 4.90 4.20
N THR A 139 -7.40 3.90 3.92
CA THR A 139 -7.80 2.85 4.85
C THR A 139 -6.66 1.84 5.01
N VAL A 140 -6.65 1.06 6.11
CA VAL A 140 -5.78 -0.14 6.28
C VAL A 140 -6.40 -1.35 5.59
N ALA A 141 -7.33 -1.09 4.66
CA ALA A 141 -7.70 -2.13 3.76
C ALA A 141 -6.52 -2.47 2.86
N HIS A 142 -6.41 -3.76 2.51
CA HIS A 142 -5.34 -4.22 1.65
C HIS A 142 -5.57 -3.63 0.23
N TYR A 143 -6.80 -3.40 -0.20
CA TYR A 143 -7.07 -2.71 -1.46
C TYR A 143 -6.69 -1.20 -1.47
N GLN A 144 -6.29 -0.69 -2.64
CA GLN A 144 -6.09 0.74 -2.89
C GLN A 144 -7.24 1.32 -3.72
N PHE A 145 -7.45 2.64 -3.66
CA PHE A 145 -8.37 3.35 -4.55
C PHE A 145 -7.62 4.14 -5.63
N ILE A 146 -8.19 4.21 -6.83
CA ILE A 146 -7.67 5.10 -7.88
C ILE A 146 -7.89 6.56 -7.43
N PRO A 147 -6.90 7.46 -7.54
CA PRO A 147 -7.05 8.84 -7.11
C PRO A 147 -8.20 9.57 -7.79
N GLY A 148 -8.86 10.42 -7.03
CA GLY A 148 -10.09 11.08 -7.45
C GLY A 148 -11.34 10.23 -7.23
N ASN A 149 -11.17 9.00 -6.72
CA ASN A 149 -12.24 8.02 -6.47
C ASN A 149 -13.26 7.94 -7.63
N PRO A 150 -12.79 7.73 -8.87
CA PRO A 150 -13.68 7.62 -10.02
C PRO A 150 -14.61 6.43 -9.82
N ARG A 151 -15.91 6.62 -10.11
CA ARG A 151 -16.93 5.60 -9.92
C ARG A 151 -17.99 5.66 -10.99
N TRP A 152 -18.55 4.51 -11.32
CA TRP A 152 -19.74 4.41 -12.14
C TRP A 152 -20.96 4.84 -11.34
N SER A 153 -21.72 5.80 -11.85
CA SER A 153 -23.03 6.16 -11.28
C SER A 153 -24.10 5.12 -11.60
N ASN A 154 -23.98 4.43 -12.74
CA ASN A 154 -24.83 3.33 -13.15
C ASN A 154 -24.19 1.99 -12.76
N LYS A 155 -25.00 1.02 -12.32
CA LYS A 155 -24.54 -0.34 -12.00
C LYS A 155 -24.80 -1.33 -13.14
N GLN A 156 -25.60 -0.95 -14.13
CA GLN A 156 -25.83 -1.74 -15.34
C GLN A 156 -24.86 -1.28 -16.41
N LEU A 157 -23.72 -1.98 -16.55
CA LEU A 157 -22.66 -1.61 -17.47
C LEU A 157 -22.68 -2.51 -18.70
N THR A 158 -22.37 -1.93 -19.86
CA THR A 158 -22.24 -2.64 -21.12
C THR A 158 -20.76 -2.78 -21.49
N TYR A 159 -20.40 -3.86 -22.20
CA TYR A 159 -19.03 -4.03 -22.70
C TYR A 159 -18.98 -4.53 -24.14
N THR A 160 -17.90 -4.20 -24.85
CA THR A 160 -17.66 -4.66 -26.22
C THR A 160 -16.17 -4.91 -26.48
N PHE A 161 -15.87 -5.56 -27.61
CA PHE A 161 -14.51 -5.90 -28.02
C PHE A 161 -14.08 -5.09 -29.24
N SER A 162 -12.92 -4.42 -29.16
CA SER A 162 -12.30 -3.66 -30.23
C SER A 162 -10.79 -3.85 -30.21
N SER A 163 -10.28 -4.79 -31.02
CA SER A 163 -8.85 -5.14 -31.07
C SER A 163 -8.20 -4.68 -32.36
N THR A 164 -6.98 -4.16 -32.27
CA THR A 164 -6.16 -3.87 -33.47
C THR A 164 -5.25 -5.03 -33.85
N ALA A 165 -4.97 -5.93 -32.91
CA ALA A 165 -4.17 -7.12 -33.13
C ALA A 165 -5.06 -8.36 -33.26
N GLN A 166 -4.61 -9.31 -34.07
CA GLN A 166 -5.19 -10.65 -34.09
C GLN A 166 -4.69 -11.44 -32.88
N VAL A 167 -5.59 -12.21 -32.27
CA VAL A 167 -5.33 -13.21 -31.24
C VAL A 167 -5.52 -14.61 -31.84
N PRO A 168 -4.97 -15.68 -31.24
CA PRO A 168 -5.17 -17.04 -31.73
C PRO A 168 -6.65 -17.42 -31.87
N ASP A 169 -7.04 -18.08 -32.96
CA ASP A 169 -8.44 -18.43 -33.26
C ASP A 169 -9.04 -19.41 -32.22
N ASP A 170 -8.20 -20.21 -31.57
CA ASP A 170 -8.56 -21.17 -30.53
C ASP A 170 -8.70 -20.52 -29.14
N LEU A 171 -8.31 -19.26 -28.97
CA LEU A 171 -8.47 -18.52 -27.72
C LEU A 171 -9.93 -18.08 -27.54
N ASN A 172 -10.61 -18.63 -26.54
CA ASN A 172 -11.99 -18.29 -26.23
C ASN A 172 -12.09 -17.01 -25.39
N VAL A 173 -11.78 -15.87 -26.01
CA VAL A 173 -11.78 -14.54 -25.38
C VAL A 173 -13.13 -14.23 -24.73
N ARG A 174 -14.23 -14.33 -25.48
CA ARG A 174 -15.56 -13.95 -24.98
C ARG A 174 -15.96 -14.75 -23.72
N SER A 175 -15.65 -16.04 -23.68
CA SER A 175 -15.96 -16.85 -22.49
C SER A 175 -15.13 -16.43 -21.27
N ALA A 176 -13.83 -16.16 -21.44
CA ALA A 176 -12.97 -15.76 -20.33
C ALA A 176 -13.44 -14.44 -19.70
N PHE A 177 -13.73 -13.43 -20.52
CA PHE A 177 -14.26 -12.15 -20.03
C PHE A 177 -15.66 -12.27 -19.44
N LYS A 178 -16.53 -13.08 -20.05
CA LYS A 178 -17.86 -13.32 -19.49
C LYS A 178 -17.78 -13.93 -18.09
N SER A 179 -16.90 -14.92 -17.87
CA SER A 179 -16.66 -15.48 -16.53
C SER A 179 -16.13 -14.42 -15.56
N ALA A 180 -15.14 -13.63 -15.97
CA ALA A 180 -14.57 -12.58 -15.13
C ALA A 180 -15.60 -11.52 -14.71
N PHE A 181 -16.43 -11.04 -15.64
CA PHE A 181 -17.55 -10.15 -15.32
C PHE A 181 -18.58 -10.81 -14.41
N GLN A 182 -18.87 -12.10 -14.60
CA GLN A 182 -19.79 -12.85 -13.74
C GLN A 182 -19.26 -12.96 -12.31
N SER A 183 -17.96 -13.17 -12.10
CA SER A 183 -17.36 -13.20 -10.76
C SER A 183 -17.61 -11.88 -10.01
N TRP A 184 -17.37 -10.74 -10.66
CA TRP A 184 -17.67 -9.42 -10.07
C TRP A 184 -19.17 -9.18 -9.85
N ALA A 185 -20.03 -9.59 -10.79
CA ALA A 185 -21.48 -9.44 -10.66
C ALA A 185 -22.10 -10.31 -9.56
N GLN A 186 -21.45 -11.42 -9.17
CA GLN A 186 -21.95 -12.28 -8.09
C GLN A 186 -21.76 -11.68 -6.69
N VAL A 187 -20.79 -10.78 -6.54
CA VAL A 187 -20.39 -10.22 -5.24
C VAL A 187 -20.62 -8.71 -5.16
N THR A 188 -21.27 -8.12 -6.15
CA THR A 188 -21.59 -6.69 -6.21
C THR A 188 -22.96 -6.45 -6.81
N ASP A 189 -23.44 -5.21 -6.73
CA ASP A 189 -24.67 -4.77 -7.40
C ASP A 189 -24.48 -4.48 -8.91
N PHE A 190 -23.29 -4.72 -9.48
CA PHE A 190 -23.06 -4.52 -10.89
C PHE A 190 -23.64 -5.64 -11.75
N SER A 191 -24.15 -5.28 -12.92
CA SER A 191 -24.54 -6.22 -13.97
C SER A 191 -23.85 -5.85 -15.27
N PHE A 192 -23.42 -6.85 -16.03
CA PHE A 192 -22.65 -6.66 -17.26
C PHE A 192 -23.36 -7.28 -18.46
N GLU A 193 -23.49 -6.53 -19.55
CA GLU A 193 -24.06 -7.00 -20.81
C GLU A 193 -23.08 -6.77 -21.97
N GLU A 194 -22.82 -7.83 -22.75
CA GLU A 194 -22.02 -7.72 -23.96
C GLU A 194 -22.85 -7.13 -25.11
N VAL A 195 -22.36 -6.07 -25.75
CA VAL A 195 -23.00 -5.43 -26.92
C VAL A 195 -22.20 -5.65 -28.20
N ALA A 196 -22.89 -5.58 -29.34
CA ALA A 196 -22.32 -5.91 -30.66
C ALA A 196 -21.07 -5.09 -31.02
N ALA A 197 -20.07 -5.76 -31.62
CA ALA A 197 -18.84 -5.14 -32.08
C ALA A 197 -19.15 -4.10 -33.19
N GLY A 198 -18.92 -2.82 -32.90
CA GLY A 198 -19.32 -1.69 -33.75
C GLY A 198 -20.17 -0.64 -33.03
N GLY A 199 -20.66 -0.93 -31.82
CA GLY A 199 -21.22 0.06 -30.88
C GLY A 199 -20.18 0.65 -29.93
N SER A 200 -18.90 0.77 -30.35
CA SER A 200 -17.81 1.23 -29.47
C SER A 200 -18.01 2.62 -28.90
N ASP A 201 -18.84 3.44 -29.56
CA ASP A 201 -19.18 4.79 -29.10
C ASP A 201 -20.28 4.78 -28.01
N ASP A 202 -20.95 3.63 -27.78
CA ASP A 202 -22.09 3.48 -26.88
C ASP A 202 -21.86 2.52 -25.70
N ALA A 203 -20.80 1.69 -25.72
CA ALA A 203 -20.50 0.75 -24.64
C ALA A 203 -19.78 1.44 -23.47
N ASP A 204 -20.12 1.08 -22.23
CA ASP A 204 -19.43 1.62 -21.05
C ASP A 204 -17.97 1.14 -20.95
N ILE A 205 -17.71 -0.11 -21.38
CA ILE A 205 -16.39 -0.75 -21.27
C ILE A 205 -15.94 -1.29 -22.64
N VAL A 206 -14.77 -0.86 -23.11
CA VAL A 206 -14.15 -1.33 -24.36
C VAL A 206 -12.92 -2.19 -24.04
N ILE A 207 -12.93 -3.43 -24.52
CA ILE A 207 -11.84 -4.40 -24.33
C ILE A 207 -11.09 -4.60 -25.64
N GLY A 208 -9.76 -4.52 -25.64
CA GLY A 208 -8.97 -4.63 -26.86
C GLY A 208 -7.61 -5.30 -26.70
N PHE A 209 -7.24 -6.11 -27.70
CA PHE A 209 -5.88 -6.66 -27.82
C PHE A 209 -5.04 -5.81 -28.79
N HIS A 210 -3.87 -5.41 -28.33
CA HIS A 210 -2.96 -4.50 -29.04
C HIS A 210 -1.51 -4.97 -28.92
N ARG A 211 -0.60 -4.37 -29.71
CA ARG A 211 0.84 -4.64 -29.65
C ARG A 211 1.59 -3.32 -29.61
N GLY A 212 2.69 -3.25 -28.86
CA GLY A 212 3.55 -2.07 -28.83
C GLY A 212 2.78 -0.76 -28.56
N ALA A 213 3.10 0.31 -29.28
CA ALA A 213 2.38 1.57 -29.19
C ALA A 213 1.00 1.48 -29.87
N HIS A 214 -0.06 1.74 -29.10
CA HIS A 214 -1.45 1.55 -29.54
C HIS A 214 -2.40 2.73 -29.24
N GLY A 215 -1.85 3.95 -29.18
CA GLY A 215 -2.65 5.19 -29.24
C GLY A 215 -2.97 5.86 -27.90
N ASP A 216 -2.63 5.25 -26.77
CA ASP A 216 -2.96 5.75 -25.41
C ASP A 216 -1.73 6.22 -24.60
N ARG A 217 -0.54 6.21 -25.21
CA ARG A 217 0.77 6.54 -24.60
C ARG A 217 1.28 5.54 -23.56
N ASN A 218 0.64 4.37 -23.42
CA ASN A 218 1.10 3.27 -22.58
C ASN A 218 1.46 2.07 -23.46
N PRO A 219 2.57 2.13 -24.22
CA PRO A 219 2.91 1.04 -25.13
C PRO A 219 3.16 -0.28 -24.37
N PHE A 220 2.74 -1.36 -24.99
CA PHE A 220 3.11 -2.72 -24.59
C PHE A 220 4.58 -3.02 -24.94
N ASP A 221 5.18 -3.94 -24.22
CA ASP A 221 6.61 -4.29 -24.29
C ASP A 221 6.90 -5.62 -25.00
N GLY A 222 5.86 -6.33 -25.44
CA GLY A 222 6.00 -7.57 -26.19
C GLY A 222 5.81 -8.79 -25.29
N PHE A 223 6.53 -9.87 -25.57
CA PHE A 223 6.43 -11.07 -24.74
C PHE A 223 7.04 -10.84 -23.35
N GLN A 224 6.30 -11.22 -22.29
CA GLN A 224 6.59 -10.94 -20.87
C GLN A 224 6.42 -9.45 -20.52
N GLY A 225 6.67 -9.10 -19.26
CA GLY A 225 6.57 -7.71 -18.84
C GLY A 225 5.14 -7.31 -18.54
N VAL A 226 4.61 -6.36 -19.31
CA VAL A 226 3.29 -5.79 -19.10
C VAL A 226 2.23 -6.55 -19.88
N LEU A 227 1.36 -7.24 -19.16
CA LEU A 227 0.36 -8.13 -19.73
C LEU A 227 -0.86 -7.39 -20.29
N ALA A 228 -1.29 -6.37 -19.55
CA ALA A 228 -2.51 -5.64 -19.77
C ALA A 228 -2.47 -4.33 -18.98
N HIS A 229 -3.36 -3.40 -19.30
CA HIS A 229 -3.67 -2.26 -18.44
C HIS A 229 -5.09 -1.77 -18.67
N SER A 230 -5.68 -1.26 -17.59
CA SER A 230 -7.01 -0.66 -17.60
C SER A 230 -7.00 0.80 -17.19
N PHE A 231 -8.06 1.49 -17.61
CA PHE A 231 -8.36 2.85 -17.19
C PHE A 231 -9.47 2.85 -16.13
N PRO A 232 -9.49 3.85 -15.23
CA PRO A 232 -10.51 3.95 -14.18
C PRO A 232 -11.96 4.00 -14.70
N PRO A 233 -12.95 3.85 -13.81
CA PRO A 233 -14.36 4.08 -14.11
C PRO A 233 -14.60 5.35 -14.93
N THR A 234 -15.60 5.30 -15.83
CA THR A 234 -15.98 6.33 -16.82
C THR A 234 -15.02 6.56 -17.99
N ALA A 235 -13.75 6.14 -17.89
CA ALA A 235 -12.87 6.01 -19.06
C ALA A 235 -13.10 4.66 -19.76
N GLY A 236 -13.43 3.61 -18.99
CA GLY A 236 -14.12 2.43 -19.52
C GLY A 236 -13.34 1.67 -20.58
N THR A 237 -12.04 1.48 -20.41
CA THR A 237 -11.20 0.83 -21.41
C THR A 237 -10.21 -0.11 -20.74
N SER A 238 -10.00 -1.29 -21.31
CA SER A 238 -9.06 -2.32 -20.85
C SER A 238 -8.31 -2.92 -22.03
N HIS A 239 -6.99 -2.83 -22.03
CA HIS A 239 -6.12 -3.27 -23.11
C HIS A 239 -5.25 -4.45 -22.69
N TYR A 240 -5.00 -5.38 -23.60
CA TYR A 240 -4.24 -6.62 -23.39
C TYR A 240 -3.12 -6.74 -24.44
N ASP A 241 -1.94 -7.16 -24.03
CA ASP A 241 -0.81 -7.36 -24.93
C ASP A 241 -1.01 -8.63 -25.77
N ALA A 242 -1.16 -8.48 -27.07
CA ALA A 242 -1.32 -9.60 -28.00
C ALA A 242 -0.01 -10.35 -28.28
N ASP A 243 1.16 -9.83 -27.85
CA ASP A 243 2.45 -10.52 -27.91
C ASP A 243 2.59 -11.62 -26.83
N GLU A 244 1.68 -11.66 -25.85
CA GLU A 244 1.65 -12.70 -24.82
C GLU A 244 1.05 -14.02 -25.28
N LYS A 245 1.48 -15.11 -24.62
CA LYS A 245 0.95 -16.45 -24.85
C LYS A 245 -0.29 -16.71 -23.98
N TRP A 246 -1.43 -16.21 -24.42
CA TRP A 246 -2.70 -16.36 -23.72
C TRP A 246 -3.27 -17.79 -23.78
N SER A 247 -3.95 -18.18 -22.72
CA SER A 247 -4.74 -19.41 -22.62
C SER A 247 -6.11 -19.09 -22.01
N SER A 248 -7.16 -19.66 -22.59
CA SER A 248 -8.52 -19.62 -22.05
C SER A 248 -8.92 -20.96 -21.42
N ASN A 249 -7.97 -21.87 -21.24
CA ASN A 249 -8.21 -23.19 -20.65
C ASN A 249 -8.33 -23.07 -19.13
N SER A 250 -9.01 -24.02 -18.49
CA SER A 250 -9.08 -24.08 -17.02
C SER A 250 -7.73 -24.39 -16.35
N ASN A 251 -6.78 -24.94 -17.12
CA ASN A 251 -5.42 -25.23 -16.66
C ASN A 251 -4.43 -24.76 -17.74
N PRO A 252 -3.93 -23.51 -17.66
CA PRO A 252 -2.96 -22.99 -18.62
C PRO A 252 -1.65 -23.80 -18.60
N GLY A 253 -0.97 -23.90 -19.74
CA GLY A 253 0.36 -24.49 -19.80
C GLY A 253 1.40 -23.70 -18.98
N PRO A 254 2.57 -24.29 -18.69
CA PRO A 254 3.60 -23.66 -17.85
C PRO A 254 4.20 -22.37 -18.42
N ASP A 255 4.05 -22.14 -19.72
CA ASP A 255 4.50 -20.92 -20.43
C ASP A 255 3.31 -20.07 -20.92
N GLU A 256 2.10 -20.33 -20.42
CA GLU A 256 0.87 -19.64 -20.83
C GLU A 256 0.31 -18.76 -19.71
N LEU A 257 -0.32 -17.65 -20.09
CA LEU A 257 -1.03 -16.76 -19.16
C LEU A 257 -2.51 -17.04 -19.19
N ASP A 258 -3.10 -17.14 -18.01
CA ASP A 258 -4.53 -17.33 -17.85
C ASP A 258 -5.30 -16.05 -18.18
N LEU A 259 -6.00 -16.03 -19.31
CA LEU A 259 -6.71 -14.84 -19.77
C LEU A 259 -7.81 -14.41 -18.79
N GLU A 260 -8.52 -15.37 -18.18
CA GLU A 260 -9.60 -15.07 -17.23
C GLU A 260 -9.06 -14.42 -15.96
N SER A 261 -7.93 -14.89 -15.43
CA SER A 261 -7.28 -14.29 -14.25
C SER A 261 -6.85 -12.84 -14.51
N VAL A 262 -6.21 -12.58 -15.66
CA VAL A 262 -5.81 -11.21 -16.01
C VAL A 262 -7.03 -10.34 -16.28
N ALA A 263 -8.04 -10.86 -16.99
CA ALA A 263 -9.29 -10.13 -17.21
C ALA A 263 -10.00 -9.76 -15.89
N LEU A 264 -10.06 -10.69 -14.93
CA LEU A 264 -10.67 -10.46 -13.63
C LEU A 264 -9.98 -9.32 -12.87
N HIS A 265 -8.65 -9.30 -12.88
CA HIS A 265 -7.83 -8.22 -12.30
C HIS A 265 -8.10 -6.87 -12.98
N GLU A 266 -7.99 -6.84 -14.31
CA GLU A 266 -8.14 -5.59 -15.07
C GLU A 266 -9.56 -5.01 -15.01
N ILE A 267 -10.58 -5.86 -14.87
CA ILE A 267 -11.96 -5.41 -14.61
C ILE A 267 -12.07 -4.75 -13.23
N GLY A 268 -11.34 -5.23 -12.22
CA GLY A 268 -11.28 -4.57 -10.90
C GLY A 268 -10.85 -3.10 -11.02
N HIS A 269 -9.85 -2.80 -11.86
CA HIS A 269 -9.47 -1.43 -12.17
C HIS A 269 -10.56 -0.62 -12.88
N VAL A 270 -11.23 -1.22 -13.88
CA VAL A 270 -12.36 -0.59 -14.58
C VAL A 270 -13.51 -0.28 -13.62
N LEU A 271 -13.64 -1.03 -12.52
CA LEU A 271 -14.64 -0.83 -11.49
C LEU A 271 -14.20 0.11 -10.35
N GLY A 272 -12.92 0.47 -10.27
CA GLY A 272 -12.41 1.51 -9.35
C GLY A 272 -11.35 1.05 -8.34
N LEU A 273 -10.97 -0.22 -8.37
CA LEU A 273 -9.91 -0.75 -7.51
C LEU A 273 -8.53 -0.33 -8.00
N GLY A 274 -7.62 -0.06 -7.07
CA GLY A 274 -6.19 0.00 -7.29
C GLY A 274 -5.54 -1.34 -6.98
N HIS A 275 -4.22 -1.44 -7.17
CA HIS A 275 -3.47 -2.64 -6.80
C HIS A 275 -3.46 -2.85 -5.29
N GLU A 276 -3.54 -4.12 -4.85
CA GLU A 276 -3.12 -4.52 -3.52
C GLU A 276 -1.73 -5.18 -3.60
N THR A 277 -0.71 -4.49 -3.10
CA THR A 277 0.68 -5.00 -3.12
C THR A 277 1.06 -5.80 -1.86
N GLY A 278 0.24 -5.72 -0.80
CA GLY A 278 0.46 -6.41 0.48
C GLY A 278 -0.14 -7.81 0.58
N LEU A 279 -1.06 -8.21 -0.30
CA LEU A 279 -1.81 -9.47 -0.23
C LEU A 279 -1.67 -10.26 -1.54
N ARG A 280 -0.76 -11.25 -1.57
CA ARG A 280 -0.35 -11.95 -2.80
C ARG A 280 -1.48 -12.77 -3.44
N GLU A 281 -2.44 -13.21 -2.63
CA GLU A 281 -3.62 -13.97 -3.01
C GLU A 281 -4.74 -13.10 -3.59
N ALA A 282 -4.78 -11.79 -3.29
CA ALA A 282 -5.82 -10.87 -3.78
C ALA A 282 -5.78 -10.75 -5.28
N VAL A 283 -6.90 -10.88 -5.97
CA VAL A 283 -6.98 -10.72 -7.43
C VAL A 283 -6.28 -9.43 -7.87
N MET A 284 -6.43 -8.34 -7.12
CA MET A 284 -5.78 -7.05 -7.39
C MET A 284 -4.27 -6.98 -7.09
N TYR A 285 -3.60 -8.09 -6.75
CA TYR A 285 -2.15 -8.13 -6.70
C TYR A 285 -1.55 -8.04 -8.11
N PRO A 286 -0.58 -7.13 -8.36
CA PRO A 286 -0.23 -6.72 -9.72
C PRO A 286 0.52 -7.76 -10.55
N THR A 287 1.05 -8.83 -9.95
CA THR A 287 1.83 -9.84 -10.70
C THR A 287 1.16 -11.21 -10.68
N ILE A 288 1.26 -11.93 -11.80
CA ILE A 288 0.82 -13.33 -11.94
C ILE A 288 1.94 -14.13 -12.62
N ASN A 289 2.06 -15.43 -12.35
CA ASN A 289 3.05 -16.27 -13.03
C ASN A 289 2.41 -17.01 -14.21
N TYR A 290 3.21 -17.39 -15.20
CA TYR A 290 2.79 -18.35 -16.22
C TYR A 290 2.33 -19.67 -15.57
N GLY A 291 1.32 -20.30 -16.15
CA GLY A 291 0.70 -21.52 -15.63
C GLY A 291 -0.13 -21.34 -14.35
N GLN A 292 -0.23 -20.13 -13.80
CA GLN A 292 -1.03 -19.84 -12.61
C GLN A 292 -2.45 -19.41 -12.98
N THR A 293 -3.43 -19.86 -12.19
CA THR A 293 -4.78 -19.31 -12.18
C THR A 293 -5.03 -18.52 -10.90
N LYS A 294 -5.86 -17.47 -11.02
CA LYS A 294 -6.24 -16.55 -9.95
C LYS A 294 -7.61 -15.94 -10.26
N ARG A 295 -8.63 -16.78 -10.13
CA ARG A 295 -10.02 -16.49 -10.56
C ARG A 295 -11.01 -16.35 -9.40
N ASP A 296 -10.53 -16.56 -8.17
CA ASP A 296 -11.32 -16.48 -6.95
C ASP A 296 -11.11 -15.10 -6.31
N LEU A 297 -12.19 -14.32 -6.20
CA LEU A 297 -12.18 -13.06 -5.47
C LEU A 297 -12.07 -13.35 -3.96
N ASN A 298 -11.16 -12.67 -3.28
CA ASN A 298 -11.06 -12.78 -1.83
C ASN A 298 -11.83 -11.65 -1.13
N ASP A 299 -11.87 -11.71 0.20
CA ASP A 299 -12.59 -10.72 1.01
C ASP A 299 -12.04 -9.29 0.80
N ASP A 300 -10.76 -9.13 0.50
CA ASP A 300 -10.17 -7.81 0.22
C ASP A 300 -10.65 -7.24 -1.12
N ASP A 301 -10.65 -8.05 -2.18
CA ASP A 301 -11.13 -7.64 -3.51
C ASP A 301 -12.60 -7.21 -3.47
N ILE A 302 -13.43 -8.00 -2.78
CA ILE A 302 -14.87 -7.73 -2.61
C ILE A 302 -15.05 -6.44 -1.79
N GLN A 303 -14.35 -6.36 -0.65
CA GLN A 303 -14.52 -5.26 0.27
C GLN A 303 -14.06 -3.93 -0.32
N GLY A 304 -12.98 -3.96 -1.10
CA GLY A 304 -12.45 -2.79 -1.78
C GLY A 304 -13.45 -2.20 -2.74
N LEU A 305 -14.18 -3.07 -3.43
CA LEU A 305 -15.10 -2.60 -4.42
C LEU A 305 -16.36 -2.05 -3.76
N GLU A 306 -16.87 -2.67 -2.69
CA GLU A 306 -17.95 -2.06 -1.90
C GLU A 306 -17.58 -0.66 -1.39
N ASP A 307 -16.40 -0.53 -0.77
CA ASP A 307 -15.99 0.73 -0.15
C ASP A 307 -15.66 1.81 -1.22
N ALA A 308 -15.23 1.42 -2.43
CA ALA A 308 -15.01 2.34 -3.57
C ALA A 308 -16.30 3.02 -4.03
N HIS A 309 -17.44 2.35 -3.85
CA HIS A 309 -18.74 2.82 -4.32
C HIS A 309 -19.63 3.40 -3.23
N ASP A 310 -19.24 3.25 -1.96
CA ASP A 310 -19.86 3.93 -0.82
C ASP A 310 -19.51 5.44 -0.80
N ASN A 311 -20.22 6.22 0.03
CA ASN A 311 -19.77 7.56 0.35
C ASN A 311 -18.73 7.51 1.48
N ASP A 312 -17.85 8.52 1.56
CA ASP A 312 -16.72 8.54 2.51
C ASP A 312 -17.12 8.28 3.97
N LEU A 313 -18.29 8.76 4.39
CA LEU A 313 -18.79 8.57 5.76
C LEU A 313 -19.22 7.11 6.00
N LEU A 314 -19.93 6.52 5.05
CA LEU A 314 -20.37 5.12 5.11
C LEU A 314 -19.16 4.17 5.15
N ALA A 315 -18.16 4.40 4.28
CA ALA A 315 -16.91 3.63 4.29
C ALA A 315 -16.17 3.76 5.63
N ALA A 316 -16.09 4.98 6.20
CA ALA A 316 -15.45 5.20 7.49
C ALA A 316 -16.17 4.50 8.66
N ILE A 317 -17.51 4.51 8.68
CA ILE A 317 -18.30 3.81 9.70
C ILE A 317 -18.07 2.30 9.61
N LYS A 318 -18.16 1.73 8.40
CA LYS A 318 -17.92 0.30 8.18
C LYS A 318 -16.50 -0.10 8.58
N LEU A 319 -15.49 0.71 8.24
CA LEU A 319 -14.10 0.49 8.65
C LEU A 319 -13.95 0.47 10.17
N TYR A 320 -14.55 1.44 10.86
CA TYR A 320 -14.53 1.48 12.32
C TYR A 320 -15.16 0.21 12.92
N GLN A 321 -16.35 -0.18 12.43
CA GLN A 321 -17.04 -1.38 12.90
C GLN A 321 -16.19 -2.64 12.73
N ARG A 322 -15.58 -2.83 11.57
CA ARG A 322 -14.68 -3.97 11.29
C ARG A 322 -13.46 -3.98 12.22
N SER A 323 -12.85 -2.82 12.42
CA SER A 323 -11.65 -2.66 13.25
C SER A 323 -11.92 -3.13 14.68
N PHE A 324 -13.06 -2.73 15.23
CA PHE A 324 -13.49 -3.05 16.59
C PHE A 324 -14.31 -4.35 16.72
N ARG A 325 -14.35 -5.19 15.67
CA ARG A 325 -15.10 -6.46 15.63
C ARG A 325 -16.59 -6.30 15.98
N LEU A 326 -17.17 -5.17 15.56
CA LEU A 326 -18.60 -4.89 15.65
C LEU A 326 -19.34 -5.42 14.42
N ASN A 327 -20.67 -5.46 14.48
CA ASN A 327 -21.48 -5.75 13.30
C ASN A 327 -21.32 -4.62 12.26
N VAL A 328 -21.02 -4.97 11.01
CA VAL A 328 -20.74 -4.00 9.94
C VAL A 328 -22.06 -3.56 9.32
N THR A 329 -22.73 -2.61 9.95
CA THR A 329 -24.03 -2.09 9.52
C THR A 329 -23.91 -0.87 8.61
N GLY A 330 -22.76 -0.18 8.62
CA GLY A 330 -22.57 1.09 7.92
C GLY A 330 -23.35 2.27 8.50
N ILE A 331 -24.02 2.08 9.65
CA ILE A 331 -24.71 3.13 10.39
C ILE A 331 -24.13 3.25 11.80
N LEU A 332 -24.33 4.40 12.45
CA LEU A 332 -23.97 4.60 13.86
C LEU A 332 -25.02 3.92 14.77
N ASP A 333 -25.04 2.59 14.77
CA ASP A 333 -25.88 1.81 15.67
C ASP A 333 -25.44 1.91 17.14
N SER A 334 -26.26 1.38 18.05
CA SER A 334 -26.03 1.49 19.49
C SER A 334 -24.67 0.92 19.91
N ASP A 335 -24.23 -0.20 19.32
CA ASP A 335 -22.96 -0.84 19.70
C ASP A 335 -21.77 -0.02 19.19
N THR A 336 -21.88 0.52 17.97
CA THR A 336 -20.89 1.43 17.37
C THR A 336 -20.71 2.69 18.19
N VAL A 337 -21.81 3.38 18.53
CA VAL A 337 -21.77 4.59 19.35
C VAL A 337 -21.24 4.28 20.75
N THR A 338 -21.68 3.18 21.37
CA THR A 338 -21.18 2.78 22.70
C THR A 338 -19.67 2.54 22.69
N GLN A 339 -19.14 1.92 21.63
CA GLN A 339 -17.69 1.73 21.49
C GLN A 339 -16.96 3.06 21.23
N MET A 340 -17.51 3.95 20.40
CA MET A 340 -16.93 5.28 20.09
C MET A 340 -16.88 6.21 21.30
N MET A 341 -17.82 6.08 22.23
CA MET A 341 -17.90 6.90 23.45
C MET A 341 -16.94 6.44 24.56
N LYS A 342 -16.24 5.31 24.40
CA LYS A 342 -15.29 4.86 25.42
C LYS A 342 -14.06 5.77 25.45
N PRO A 343 -13.57 6.11 26.65
CA PRO A 343 -12.29 6.79 26.78
C PRO A 343 -11.17 5.98 26.13
N ARG A 344 -10.25 6.67 25.45
CA ARG A 344 -9.30 6.04 24.53
C ARG A 344 -7.98 6.78 24.40
N CYS A 345 -6.99 6.07 23.86
CA CYS A 345 -5.77 6.67 23.34
C CYS A 345 -6.07 7.56 22.11
N GLY A 346 -5.36 8.68 22.02
CA GLY A 346 -5.43 9.66 20.93
C GLY A 346 -4.53 9.33 19.74
N VAL A 347 -3.73 8.28 19.80
CA VAL A 347 -2.98 7.76 18.65
C VAL A 347 -3.97 7.22 17.60
N PRO A 348 -3.81 7.52 16.30
CA PRO A 348 -4.71 6.97 15.28
C PRO A 348 -4.65 5.43 15.25
N ASP A 349 -5.83 4.77 15.28
CA ASP A 349 -5.95 3.30 15.14
C ASP A 349 -5.28 2.77 13.87
N HIS A 350 -5.30 3.59 12.82
CA HIS A 350 -4.81 3.29 11.50
C HIS A 350 -4.00 4.49 11.01
N VAL A 351 -2.68 4.36 10.97
CA VAL A 351 -1.79 5.48 10.58
C VAL A 351 -1.69 5.56 9.06
N MET A 352 -2.22 6.65 8.48
CA MET A 352 -2.02 7.01 7.07
C MET A 352 -0.57 7.43 6.81
N ILE A 353 0.14 6.75 5.91
CA ILE A 353 1.44 7.24 5.42
C ILE A 353 1.19 8.41 4.46
N LYS A 354 1.38 9.64 4.92
CA LYS A 354 1.82 10.71 4.02
C LYS A 354 3.33 10.57 3.83
N PRO A 355 3.86 10.43 2.61
CA PRO A 355 5.30 10.43 2.39
C PRO A 355 5.82 11.83 2.69
N LYS A 356 6.37 12.02 3.90
CA LYS A 356 7.26 13.14 4.18
C LYS A 356 8.69 12.65 4.00
N ASN A 357 9.37 13.29 3.05
CA ASN A 357 10.81 13.17 2.85
C ASN A 357 11.53 13.50 4.16
N HIS A 358 12.22 12.54 4.79
CA HIS A 358 13.53 12.70 5.43
C HIS A 358 14.18 11.31 5.60
N GLY A 359 15.49 11.25 5.37
CA GLY A 359 16.23 10.04 4.99
C GLY A 359 16.66 9.10 6.13
N HIS A 360 17.11 7.91 5.69
CA HIS A 360 17.87 6.83 6.37
C HIS A 360 17.46 6.45 7.81
N GLN A 361 17.25 5.17 8.16
CA GLN A 361 18.22 4.08 8.05
C GLN A 361 17.52 2.71 8.11
N ASP A 362 18.29 1.68 7.84
CA ASP A 362 17.88 0.39 7.31
C ASP A 362 17.46 -0.58 8.44
N ASP A 363 16.46 -1.45 8.20
CA ASP A 363 16.54 -2.78 8.79
C ASP A 363 15.90 -3.91 7.97
N LYS A 364 16.60 -5.04 8.03
CA LYS A 364 16.41 -6.25 7.26
C LYS A 364 15.27 -7.07 7.84
N GLY A 365 14.17 -7.14 7.10
CA GLY A 365 13.63 -8.41 6.62
C GLY A 365 13.60 -9.62 7.56
N LYS A 366 12.45 -9.86 8.19
CA LYS A 366 11.91 -11.20 8.41
C LYS A 366 10.41 -11.22 8.10
N SER A 367 10.04 -12.20 7.28
CA SER A 367 8.69 -12.54 6.86
C SER A 367 7.85 -13.01 8.06
N PHE A 368 6.58 -12.62 8.07
CA PHE A 368 5.58 -13.10 9.02
C PHE A 368 5.04 -14.47 8.61
N HIS A 369 5.11 -15.39 9.55
CA HIS A 369 4.11 -16.42 9.73
C HIS A 369 2.86 -15.80 10.36
N THR A 370 1.69 -16.15 9.85
CA THR A 370 0.36 -15.83 10.39
C THR A 370 0.11 -16.56 11.71
N VAL A 371 0.29 -15.88 12.86
CA VAL A 371 -0.37 -16.25 14.13
C VAL A 371 -0.61 -15.09 15.12
N ALA A 372 0.00 -13.90 14.97
CA ALA A 372 -0.08 -12.89 16.02
C ALA A 372 -0.68 -11.57 15.49
N HIS A 373 -1.64 -11.02 16.24
CA HIS A 373 -2.53 -9.95 15.81
C HIS A 373 -1.87 -8.55 15.93
N TYR A 374 -0.79 -8.43 16.70
CA TYR A 374 -0.09 -7.17 16.97
C TYR A 374 0.25 -6.31 15.75
N GLN A 375 0.16 -4.99 15.96
CA GLN A 375 0.49 -3.97 14.95
C GLN A 375 1.73 -3.17 15.34
N PHE A 376 2.41 -2.60 14.36
CA PHE A 376 3.52 -1.68 14.56
C PHE A 376 3.20 -0.31 13.97
N ILE A 377 3.77 0.74 14.56
CA ILE A 377 3.70 2.08 13.97
C ILE A 377 4.38 2.03 12.59
N PRO A 378 3.79 2.61 11.52
CA PRO A 378 4.38 2.55 10.20
C PRO A 378 5.83 3.02 10.14
N GLY A 379 6.65 2.24 9.43
CA GLY A 379 8.10 2.45 9.38
C GLY A 379 8.87 1.69 10.47
N ASN A 380 8.17 0.94 11.35
CA ASN A 380 8.73 0.16 12.45
C ASN A 380 9.79 0.95 13.24
N PRO A 381 9.46 2.18 13.70
CA PRO A 381 10.38 2.98 14.50
C PRO A 381 10.74 2.21 15.77
N ARG A 382 11.99 2.35 16.21
CA ARG A 382 12.53 1.58 17.33
C ARG A 382 13.71 2.30 17.98
N TRP A 383 13.92 2.02 19.26
CA TRP A 383 15.11 2.47 19.96
C TRP A 383 16.31 1.57 19.64
N SER A 384 17.44 2.18 19.29
CA SER A 384 18.72 1.47 19.16
C SER A 384 19.36 1.22 20.53
N ASN A 385 19.29 2.21 21.42
CA ASN A 385 19.72 2.10 22.81
C ASN A 385 18.69 1.29 23.61
N LYS A 386 19.17 0.42 24.52
CA LYS A 386 18.34 -0.38 25.43
C LYS A 386 18.26 0.20 26.84
N GLN A 387 19.12 1.15 27.18
CA GLN A 387 19.09 1.84 28.46
C GLN A 387 18.44 3.19 28.25
N LEU A 388 17.13 3.27 28.47
CA LEU A 388 16.36 4.48 28.24
C LEU A 388 16.13 5.22 29.54
N THR A 389 16.24 6.54 29.49
CA THR A 389 15.96 7.43 30.62
C THR A 389 14.59 8.08 30.44
N TYR A 390 13.90 8.36 31.54
CA TYR A 390 12.64 9.10 31.49
C TYR A 390 12.55 10.20 32.56
N THR A 391 11.77 11.23 32.26
CA THR A 391 11.54 12.37 33.17
C THR A 391 10.10 12.87 33.08
N PHE A 392 9.69 13.66 34.06
CA PHE A 392 8.35 14.26 34.11
C PHE A 392 8.42 15.77 33.85
N SER A 393 7.63 16.25 32.90
CA SER A 393 7.51 17.65 32.52
C SER A 393 6.06 18.02 32.19
N SER A 394 5.28 18.29 33.23
CA SER A 394 3.87 18.68 33.11
C SER A 394 3.69 20.19 33.07
N THR A 395 2.76 20.68 32.24
CA THR A 395 2.30 22.09 32.31
C THR A 395 1.07 22.24 33.19
N ALA A 396 0.37 21.15 33.49
CA ALA A 396 -0.78 21.10 34.37
C ALA A 396 -0.45 20.41 35.70
N GLN A 397 -1.11 20.85 36.77
CA GLN A 397 -1.09 20.14 38.05
C GLN A 397 -2.08 18.96 37.99
N VAL A 398 -1.68 17.87 38.64
CA VAL A 398 -2.51 16.69 38.92
C VAL A 398 -2.77 16.62 40.44
N PRO A 399 -3.76 15.84 40.91
CA PRO A 399 -4.03 15.71 42.35
C PRO A 399 -2.79 15.28 43.15
N ASP A 400 -2.57 15.90 44.32
CA ASP A 400 -1.39 15.63 45.17
C ASP A 400 -1.33 14.18 45.69
N ASP A 401 -2.48 13.52 45.80
CA ASP A 401 -2.63 12.14 46.25
C ASP A 401 -2.43 11.11 45.11
N LEU A 402 -2.32 11.56 43.86
CA LEU A 402 -2.04 10.70 42.72
C LEU A 402 -0.56 10.29 42.71
N ASN A 403 -0.28 8.99 42.91
CA ASN A 403 1.08 8.46 42.89
C ASN A 403 1.57 8.19 41.47
N VAL A 404 1.78 9.27 40.71
CA VAL A 404 2.23 9.24 39.31
C VAL A 404 3.51 8.43 39.15
N ARG A 405 4.55 8.73 39.93
CA ARG A 405 5.86 8.08 39.78
C ARG A 405 5.78 6.57 39.98
N SER A 406 4.95 6.10 40.93
CA SER A 406 4.77 4.66 41.13
C SER A 406 4.05 3.99 39.97
N ALA A 407 2.99 4.60 39.42
CA ALA A 407 2.25 4.04 38.29
C ALA A 407 3.15 3.86 37.06
N PHE A 408 3.91 4.89 36.70
CA PHE A 408 4.84 4.82 35.56
C PHE A 408 6.00 3.86 35.81
N LYS A 409 6.55 3.84 37.03
CA LYS A 409 7.60 2.87 37.39
C LYS A 409 7.12 1.43 37.20
N SER A 410 5.91 1.08 37.65
CA SER A 410 5.33 -0.25 37.43
C SER A 410 5.16 -0.53 35.94
N ALA A 411 4.62 0.42 35.17
CA ALA A 411 4.39 0.26 33.74
C ALA A 411 5.70 0.02 32.95
N PHE A 412 6.76 0.80 33.24
CA PHE A 412 8.10 0.56 32.68
C PHE A 412 8.68 -0.79 33.11
N GLN A 413 8.44 -1.21 34.36
CA GLN A 413 8.88 -2.51 34.85
C GLN A 413 8.21 -3.67 34.09
N SER A 414 6.92 -3.58 33.77
CA SER A 414 6.22 -4.61 32.99
C SER A 414 6.86 -4.79 31.60
N TRP A 415 7.18 -3.70 30.91
CA TRP A 415 7.89 -3.77 29.63
C TRP A 415 9.34 -4.27 29.77
N ALA A 416 10.06 -3.83 30.81
CA ALA A 416 11.42 -4.31 31.09
C ALA A 416 11.49 -5.82 31.40
N GLN A 417 10.43 -6.41 31.95
CA GLN A 417 10.41 -7.85 32.26
C GLN A 417 10.34 -8.74 31.01
N VAL A 418 9.81 -8.21 29.90
CA VAL A 418 9.62 -8.98 28.66
C VAL A 418 10.54 -8.52 27.53
N THR A 419 11.43 -7.57 27.81
CA THR A 419 12.39 -7.01 26.86
C THR A 419 13.80 -6.91 27.45
N ASP A 420 14.78 -6.56 26.61
CA ASP A 420 16.14 -6.22 27.06
C ASP A 420 16.28 -4.74 27.49
N PHE A 421 15.17 -4.00 27.60
CA PHE A 421 15.21 -2.59 28.01
C PHE A 421 15.40 -2.44 29.52
N SER A 422 16.14 -1.40 29.90
CA SER A 422 16.16 -0.87 31.26
C SER A 422 15.71 0.59 31.24
N PHE A 423 14.89 0.97 32.22
CA PHE A 423 14.36 2.32 32.34
C PHE A 423 14.86 2.97 33.64
N GLU A 424 15.41 4.18 33.52
CA GLU A 424 15.87 4.97 34.67
C GLU A 424 15.21 6.35 34.70
N GLU A 425 14.64 6.69 35.85
CA GLU A 425 14.09 8.02 36.07
C GLU A 425 15.20 9.03 36.37
N VAL A 426 15.26 10.12 35.61
CA VAL A 426 16.21 11.22 35.83
C VAL A 426 15.53 12.47 36.40
N ALA A 427 16.31 13.36 36.99
CA ALA A 427 15.78 14.53 37.69
C ALA A 427 14.93 15.43 36.77
N ALA A 428 13.84 15.99 37.34
CA ALA A 428 12.99 16.95 36.65
C ALA A 428 13.79 18.23 36.31
N GLY A 429 13.78 18.62 35.04
CA GLY A 429 14.58 19.75 34.52
C GLY A 429 15.78 19.35 33.65
N GLY A 430 16.08 18.05 33.51
CA GLY A 430 16.99 17.50 32.49
C GLY A 430 16.27 17.14 31.19
N SER A 431 15.22 17.89 30.79
CA SER A 431 14.36 17.56 29.64
C SER A 431 15.12 17.47 28.31
N ASP A 432 16.28 18.12 28.22
CA ASP A 432 17.12 18.11 27.03
C ASP A 432 17.96 16.81 26.92
N ASP A 433 18.03 16.01 27.99
CA ASP A 433 18.89 14.82 28.09
C ASP A 433 18.14 13.49 28.31
N ALA A 434 16.83 13.51 28.65
CA ALA A 434 16.06 12.29 28.85
C ALA A 434 15.53 11.71 27.53
N ASP A 435 15.58 10.39 27.35
CA ASP A 435 15.06 9.73 26.14
C ASP A 435 13.53 9.83 26.05
N ILE A 436 12.84 9.79 27.20
CA ILE A 436 11.37 9.80 27.27
C ILE A 436 10.88 10.91 28.21
N VAL A 437 10.03 11.80 27.71
CA VAL A 437 9.41 12.89 28.47
C VAL A 437 7.92 12.61 28.67
N ILE A 438 7.50 12.60 29.92
CA ILE A 438 6.12 12.30 30.33
C ILE A 438 5.49 13.57 30.89
N GLY A 439 4.32 13.97 30.38
CA GLY A 439 3.71 15.24 30.77
C GLY A 439 2.20 15.18 30.90
N PHE A 440 1.67 15.85 31.92
CA PHE A 440 0.24 16.12 32.05
C PHE A 440 -0.08 17.53 31.55
N HIS A 441 -1.05 17.62 30.66
CA HIS A 441 -1.43 18.87 29.98
C HIS A 441 -2.95 19.04 29.93
N ARG A 442 -3.42 20.24 29.59
CA ARG A 442 -4.85 20.53 29.35
C ARG A 442 -4.99 21.23 28.01
N GLY A 443 -6.00 20.87 27.22
CA GLY A 443 -6.27 21.50 25.94
C GLY A 443 -5.05 21.54 25.02
N ALA A 444 -4.83 22.67 24.34
CA ALA A 444 -3.69 22.86 23.45
C ALA A 444 -2.36 23.02 24.21
N HIS A 445 -1.38 22.18 23.91
CA HIS A 445 -0.11 22.12 24.63
C HIS A 445 1.14 22.00 23.72
N GLY A 446 1.05 22.50 22.48
CA GLY A 446 2.23 22.78 21.64
C GLY A 446 2.56 21.77 20.54
N ASP A 447 1.92 20.59 20.54
CA ASP A 447 2.18 19.50 19.59
C ASP A 447 1.11 19.33 18.49
N ARG A 448 0.07 20.18 18.51
CA ARG A 448 -1.11 20.18 17.63
C ARG A 448 -2.10 19.02 17.87
N ASN A 449 -1.99 18.29 18.97
CA ASN A 449 -2.96 17.31 19.44
C ASN A 449 -3.58 17.80 20.76
N PRO A 450 -4.45 18.82 20.73
CA PRO A 450 -5.05 19.35 21.96
C PRO A 450 -5.93 18.29 22.62
N PHE A 451 -5.89 18.22 23.95
CA PHE A 451 -6.82 17.40 24.73
C PHE A 451 -8.24 17.98 24.73
N ASP A 452 -9.23 17.11 24.86
CA ASP A 452 -10.67 17.43 24.81
C ASP A 452 -11.30 17.70 26.18
N GLY A 453 -10.57 17.48 27.27
CA GLY A 453 -11.01 17.74 28.62
C GLY A 453 -11.49 16.45 29.30
N PHE A 454 -12.52 16.54 30.15
CA PHE A 454 -13.04 15.35 30.81
C PHE A 454 -13.68 14.38 29.80
N GLN A 455 -13.26 13.11 29.84
CA GLN A 455 -13.61 12.02 28.92
C GLN A 455 -13.02 12.20 27.51
N GLY A 456 -13.05 11.11 26.74
CA GLY A 456 -12.62 11.12 25.35
C GLY A 456 -11.16 10.70 25.22
N VAL A 457 -10.27 11.62 24.88
CA VAL A 457 -8.85 11.33 24.65
C VAL A 457 -8.07 11.41 25.96
N LEU A 458 -7.66 10.24 26.44
CA LEU A 458 -6.98 10.09 27.73
C LEU A 458 -5.51 10.55 27.69
N ALA A 459 -4.85 10.18 26.62
CA ALA A 459 -3.42 10.31 26.44
C ALA A 459 -3.07 10.12 24.96
N HIS A 460 -1.88 10.58 24.56
CA HIS A 460 -1.27 10.19 23.30
C HIS A 460 0.25 10.18 23.41
N SER A 461 0.86 9.33 22.60
CA SER A 461 2.30 9.14 22.58
C SER A 461 2.88 9.27 21.18
N PHE A 462 4.15 9.63 21.13
CA PHE A 462 4.91 9.70 19.90
C PHE A 462 5.79 8.46 19.75
N PRO A 463 6.09 8.05 18.50
CA PRO A 463 6.90 6.86 18.24
C PRO A 463 8.31 6.97 18.85
N PRO A 464 9.06 5.85 18.90
CA PRO A 464 10.46 5.84 19.33
C PRO A 464 11.30 6.98 18.75
N THR A 465 12.26 7.47 19.53
CA THR A 465 13.16 8.62 19.26
C THR A 465 12.52 10.01 19.29
N ALA A 466 11.19 10.12 19.16
CA ALA A 466 10.49 11.34 19.55
C ALA A 466 10.30 11.40 21.08
N GLY A 467 10.06 10.24 21.70
CA GLY A 467 10.29 10.06 23.13
C GLY A 467 9.39 10.92 24.00
N THR A 468 8.10 11.02 23.68
CA THR A 468 7.18 11.84 24.47
C THR A 468 5.83 11.15 24.61
N SER A 469 5.25 11.23 25.81
CA SER A 469 3.91 10.75 26.13
C SER A 469 3.17 11.79 26.96
N HIS A 470 1.99 12.16 26.49
CA HIS A 470 1.15 13.20 27.08
C HIS A 470 -0.13 12.60 27.64
N TYR A 471 -0.60 13.13 28.77
CA TYR A 471 -1.80 12.68 29.48
C TYR A 471 -2.72 13.88 29.75
N ASP A 472 -4.02 13.69 29.59
CA ASP A 472 -4.99 14.74 29.88
C ASP A 472 -5.14 14.93 31.39
N ALA A 473 -4.80 16.11 31.89
CA ALA A 473 -4.94 16.46 33.30
C ALA A 473 -6.38 16.78 33.72
N ASP A 474 -7.32 16.90 32.79
CA ASP A 474 -8.76 17.04 33.04
C ASP A 474 -9.44 15.71 33.42
N GLU A 475 -8.75 14.58 33.24
CA GLU A 475 -9.26 13.26 33.61
C GLU A 475 -9.19 12.95 35.11
N LYS A 476 -10.12 12.11 35.58
CA LYS A 476 -10.15 11.63 36.96
C LYS A 476 -9.25 10.40 37.12
N TRP A 477 -7.95 10.64 37.23
CA TRP A 477 -6.95 9.59 37.40
C TRP A 477 -6.96 8.93 38.78
N SER A 478 -6.65 7.64 38.81
CA SER A 478 -6.42 6.85 40.01
C SER A 478 -5.11 6.09 39.89
N SER A 479 -4.33 6.08 40.97
CA SER A 479 -3.15 5.22 41.13
C SER A 479 -3.40 4.06 42.11
N ASN A 480 -4.65 3.87 42.53
CA ASN A 480 -5.05 2.82 43.46
C ASN A 480 -5.07 1.46 42.77
N SER A 481 -4.88 0.37 43.50
CA SER A 481 -4.99 -0.99 42.93
C SER A 481 -6.40 -1.34 42.46
N ASN A 482 -7.41 -0.62 42.94
CA ASN A 482 -8.81 -0.77 42.56
C ASN A 482 -9.42 0.62 42.34
N PRO A 483 -9.34 1.18 41.11
CA PRO A 483 -9.88 2.48 40.79
C PRO A 483 -11.41 2.53 41.00
N GLY A 484 -11.93 3.70 41.37
CA GLY A 484 -13.38 3.93 41.45
C GLY A 484 -14.08 3.74 40.10
N LEU A 485 -15.40 3.51 40.11
CA LEU A 485 -16.20 3.31 38.90
C LEU A 485 -16.30 4.56 37.99
N ASP A 486 -15.86 5.71 38.49
CA ASP A 486 -15.76 6.98 37.76
C ASP A 486 -14.31 7.44 37.59
N GLU A 487 -13.33 6.57 37.87
CA GLU A 487 -11.90 6.87 37.78
C GLU A 487 -11.21 6.05 36.68
N LEU A 488 -10.15 6.60 36.12
CA LEU A 488 -9.30 5.97 35.13
C LEU A 488 -8.00 5.48 35.77
N ASP A 489 -7.63 4.25 35.44
CA ASP A 489 -6.42 3.64 35.98
C ASP A 489 -5.15 4.19 35.31
N LEU A 490 -4.38 5.01 36.02
CA LEU A 490 -3.20 5.67 35.45
C LEU A 490 -2.14 4.65 35.00
N GLU A 491 -1.94 3.56 35.76
CA GLU A 491 -0.94 2.54 35.40
C GLU A 491 -1.32 1.81 34.11
N SER A 492 -2.61 1.49 33.92
CA SER A 492 -3.09 0.84 32.69
C SER A 492 -2.88 1.73 31.46
N VAL A 493 -3.21 3.03 31.55
CA VAL A 493 -2.99 3.97 30.45
C VAL A 493 -1.49 4.20 30.24
N ALA A 494 -0.70 4.32 31.30
CA ALA A 494 0.75 4.42 31.20
C ALA A 494 1.38 3.21 30.49
N LEU A 495 0.93 1.99 30.83
CA LEU A 495 1.42 0.76 30.22
C LEU A 495 1.13 0.73 28.71
N HIS A 496 -0.08 1.14 28.30
CA HIS A 496 -0.48 1.27 26.90
C HIS A 496 0.37 2.29 26.14
N GLU A 497 0.46 3.51 26.65
CA GLU A 497 1.20 4.60 26.02
C GLU A 497 2.70 4.30 25.90
N ILE A 498 3.30 3.64 26.89
CA ILE A 498 4.69 3.20 26.81
C ILE A 498 4.88 2.17 25.68
N GLY A 499 3.88 1.33 25.39
CA GLY A 499 3.89 0.46 24.22
C GLY A 499 4.09 1.23 22.91
N HIS A 500 3.40 2.36 22.74
CA HIS A 500 3.60 3.28 21.61
C HIS A 500 4.98 3.95 21.61
N VAL A 501 5.45 4.40 22.77
CA VAL A 501 6.81 4.96 22.92
C VAL A 501 7.88 3.94 22.54
N LEU A 502 7.60 2.64 22.69
CA LEU A 502 8.47 1.55 22.28
C LEU A 502 8.23 1.06 20.84
N GLY A 503 7.17 1.51 20.16
CA GLY A 503 6.94 1.31 18.71
C GLY A 503 5.76 0.42 18.33
N LEU A 504 4.98 -0.08 19.30
CA LEU A 504 3.76 -0.85 19.02
C LEU A 504 2.63 0.06 18.53
N GLY A 505 1.77 -0.48 17.66
CA GLY A 505 0.52 0.15 17.23
C GLY A 505 -0.67 -0.35 18.05
N HIS A 506 -1.87 0.16 17.76
CA HIS A 506 -3.09 -0.34 18.38
C HIS A 506 -3.42 -1.78 17.91
N GLU A 507 -3.96 -2.59 18.81
CA GLU A 507 -4.54 -3.89 18.50
C GLU A 507 -6.06 -3.83 18.69
N THR A 508 -6.83 -3.63 17.62
CA THR A 508 -8.28 -3.42 17.72
C THR A 508 -9.10 -4.72 17.71
N GLY A 509 -8.47 -5.86 17.38
CA GLY A 509 -9.11 -7.17 17.32
C GLY A 509 -9.10 -7.94 18.64
N LEU A 510 -8.25 -7.56 19.60
CA LEU A 510 -8.04 -8.28 20.86
C LEU A 510 -8.26 -7.39 22.08
N ARG A 511 -9.46 -7.43 22.66
CA ARG A 511 -9.91 -6.50 23.72
C ARG A 511 -9.07 -6.57 25.00
N GLU A 512 -8.45 -7.70 25.25
CA GLU A 512 -7.57 -7.98 26.39
C GLU A 512 -6.14 -7.47 26.19
N ALA A 513 -5.69 -7.19 24.96
CA ALA A 513 -4.33 -6.70 24.68
C ALA A 513 -4.13 -5.31 25.23
N VAL A 514 -3.06 -5.05 25.99
CA VAL A 514 -2.76 -3.71 26.51
C VAL A 514 -2.88 -2.67 25.40
N MET A 515 -2.42 -2.98 24.19
CA MET A 515 -2.50 -2.11 23.02
C MET A 515 -3.92 -1.92 22.41
N TYR A 516 -4.98 -2.47 22.99
CA TYR A 516 -6.35 -2.14 22.59
C TYR A 516 -6.69 -0.69 22.97
N PRO A 517 -7.24 0.13 22.06
CA PRO A 517 -7.21 1.58 22.17
C PRO A 517 -8.15 2.19 23.22
N THR A 518 -9.13 1.43 23.73
CA THR A 518 -10.12 1.96 24.68
C THR A 518 -10.06 1.25 26.03
N ILE A 519 -10.27 2.00 27.12
CA ILE A 519 -10.38 1.47 28.49
C ILE A 519 -11.63 2.04 29.16
N SER A 520 -12.30 1.24 29.99
CA SER A 520 -13.48 1.70 30.74
C SER A 520 -13.10 2.24 32.11
N TYR A 521 -13.90 3.16 32.68
CA TYR A 521 -13.74 3.59 34.06
C TYR A 521 -13.81 2.40 35.03
N GLY A 522 -12.99 2.44 36.08
CA GLY A 522 -12.84 1.35 37.06
C GLY A 522 -12.17 0.09 36.52
N GLN A 523 -11.78 0.05 35.24
CA GLN A 523 -11.07 -1.10 34.66
C GLN A 523 -9.57 -0.99 34.92
N THR A 524 -8.95 -2.13 35.22
CA THR A 524 -7.49 -2.27 35.23
C THR A 524 -7.03 -3.19 34.10
N LYS A 525 -5.87 -2.90 33.54
CA LYS A 525 -5.24 -3.60 32.42
C LYS A 525 -3.71 -3.44 32.50
N ARG A 526 -3.15 -4.03 33.57
CA ARG A 526 -1.74 -3.87 33.97
C ARG A 526 -0.85 -5.06 33.60
N ASP A 527 -1.45 -6.11 33.04
CA ASP A 527 -0.76 -7.32 32.61
C ASP A 527 -0.63 -7.31 31.08
N LEU A 528 0.60 -7.46 30.58
CA LEU A 528 0.85 -7.63 29.15
C LEU A 528 0.31 -8.98 28.70
N ASN A 529 -0.50 -8.99 27.64
CA ASN A 529 -1.00 -10.23 27.09
C ASN A 529 0.03 -10.87 26.13
N ASP A 530 -0.25 -12.09 25.67
CA ASP A 530 0.65 -12.80 24.75
C ASP A 530 0.85 -12.07 23.42
N ASP A 531 -0.11 -11.27 22.96
CA ASP A 531 -0.01 -10.48 21.73
C ASP A 531 0.96 -9.29 21.90
N ASP A 532 0.83 -8.55 23.00
CA ASP A 532 1.72 -7.45 23.38
C ASP A 532 3.17 -7.94 23.51
N ILE A 533 3.36 -9.08 24.19
CA ILE A 533 4.68 -9.70 24.40
C ILE A 533 5.29 -10.17 23.08
N GLN A 534 4.52 -10.86 22.25
CA GLN A 534 5.01 -11.32 20.95
C GLN A 534 5.31 -10.14 20.03
N GLY A 535 4.48 -9.10 20.05
CA GLY A 535 4.67 -7.89 19.27
C GLY A 535 5.98 -7.19 19.62
N ILE A 536 6.20 -6.91 20.90
CA ILE A 536 7.43 -6.22 21.31
C ILE A 536 8.68 -7.06 21.06
N ARG A 537 8.61 -8.38 21.26
CA ARG A 537 9.73 -9.28 20.99
C ARG A 537 10.04 -9.36 19.51
N SER A 538 9.02 -9.42 18.67
CA SER A 538 9.16 -9.40 17.21
C SER A 538 9.80 -8.09 16.74
N LEU A 539 9.31 -6.95 17.23
CA LEU A 539 9.83 -5.62 16.86
C LEU A 539 11.32 -5.46 17.18
N TYR A 540 11.77 -6.03 18.29
CA TYR A 540 13.14 -5.91 18.78
C TYR A 540 14.02 -7.16 18.56
N ASN A 541 13.54 -8.17 17.82
CA ASN A 541 14.23 -9.44 17.56
C ASN A 541 14.67 -10.17 18.85
N LEU A 542 13.81 -10.17 19.86
CA LEU A 542 14.04 -10.83 21.14
C LEU A 542 13.57 -12.28 21.10
N SER A 543 14.23 -13.16 21.86
CA SER A 543 13.93 -14.60 21.94
C SER A 543 12.80 -14.93 22.90
#